data_AF-S8CDC4-F1
#
_entry.id   AF-S8CDC4-F1
#
_cell.length_a   1.000
_cell.length_b   1.000
_cell.length_c   1.000
_cell.angle_alpha   90.00
_cell.angle_beta   90.00
_cell.angle_gamma   90.00
#
_symmetry.space_group_name_H-M   'P 1'
#
loop_
_entity.id
_entity.type
_entity.pdbx_description
1 polymer ?
#
loop_
_entity_poly.entity_id
_entity_poly.type
_entity_poly.pdbx_seq_one_letter_code
_entity_poly.pdbx_strand_id
1 'polypeptide(L)'
;MDRVIGNLRNLDAYPKVNEDFYRRTFSGGIITLISSVAIALLFISEFCLYLHTVTETELVVDTTRGGKLHIHFNISFPDVPCSLLSLDAMDIMGERHTNIRHDIFKERIDVHGNVKEVRQDGIGALQIDRPLQKHGGRLQHDEKYCGSCFGAETGF
;
A
#
# COMPACT_ATOMS: atom_id res chain seq x y z
N MET A 1 35.72 -38.51 -16.57
CA MET A 1 34.48 -38.25 -17.33
C MET A 1 33.79 -39.53 -17.76
N ASP A 2 34.51 -40.65 -17.83
CA ASP A 2 34.03 -41.93 -18.37
C ASP A 2 32.92 -42.58 -17.53
N ARG A 3 32.90 -42.34 -16.21
CA ARG A 3 31.86 -42.86 -15.31
C ARG A 3 30.47 -42.24 -15.56
N VAL A 4 30.43 -40.97 -15.97
CA VAL A 4 29.17 -40.27 -16.26
C VAL A 4 28.63 -40.72 -17.61
N ILE A 5 29.51 -40.84 -18.61
CA ILE A 5 29.18 -41.36 -19.95
C ILE A 5 28.66 -42.81 -19.88
N GLY A 6 29.28 -43.65 -19.04
CA GLY A 6 28.81 -45.01 -18.80
C GLY A 6 27.39 -45.07 -18.21
N ASN A 7 27.04 -44.16 -17.30
CA ASN A 7 25.70 -44.08 -16.72
C ASN A 7 24.66 -43.53 -17.71
N LEU A 8 25.02 -42.58 -18.58
CA LEU A 8 24.11 -42.11 -19.64
C LEU A 8 23.82 -43.21 -20.67
N ARG A 9 24.76 -44.13 -20.90
CA ARG A 9 24.58 -45.25 -21.83
C ARG A 9 23.49 -46.24 -21.37
N ASN A 10 23.17 -46.26 -20.08
CA ASN A 10 22.07 -47.07 -19.52
C ASN A 10 20.71 -46.37 -19.61
N LEU A 11 20.65 -45.08 -19.97
CA LEU A 11 19.40 -44.32 -20.18
C LEU A 11 18.97 -44.30 -21.65
N ASP A 12 19.79 -44.86 -22.56
CA ASP A 12 19.48 -44.95 -23.98
C ASP A 12 18.61 -46.19 -24.24
N ALA A 13 17.31 -45.99 -24.40
CA ALA A 13 16.32 -47.06 -24.56
C ALA A 13 16.34 -47.71 -25.97
N TYR A 14 17.08 -47.14 -26.92
CA TYR A 14 17.11 -47.60 -28.30
C TYR A 14 18.47 -48.21 -28.68
N PRO A 15 18.49 -49.41 -29.29
CA PRO A 15 19.73 -50.02 -29.75
C PRO A 15 20.34 -49.19 -30.89
N LYS A 16 21.64 -48.86 -30.78
CA LYS A 16 22.35 -48.15 -31.84
C LYS A 16 22.43 -49.01 -33.10
N VAL A 17 22.04 -48.45 -34.23
CA VAL A 17 22.10 -49.07 -35.55
C VAL A 17 23.55 -49.26 -35.98
N ASN A 18 23.85 -50.38 -36.67
CA ASN A 18 25.20 -50.71 -37.15
C ASN A 18 25.69 -49.67 -38.16
N GLU A 19 26.98 -49.31 -38.07
CA GLU A 19 27.58 -48.21 -38.84
C GLU A 19 27.56 -48.43 -40.37
N ASP A 20 27.42 -49.68 -40.82
CA ASP A 20 27.39 -50.06 -42.24
C ASP A 20 26.14 -49.56 -43.00
N PHE A 21 25.09 -49.17 -42.29
CA PHE A 21 23.86 -48.62 -42.87
C PHE A 21 23.83 -47.08 -42.89
N TYR A 22 24.87 -46.42 -42.34
CA TYR A 22 24.96 -44.96 -42.26
C TYR A 22 26.11 -44.44 -43.12
N ARG A 23 25.80 -43.59 -44.10
CA ARG A 23 26.81 -42.85 -44.85
C ARG A 23 26.93 -41.44 -44.31
N ARG A 24 27.98 -41.18 -43.53
CA ARG A 24 28.31 -39.84 -43.01
C ARG A 24 28.68 -38.92 -44.18
N THR A 25 27.80 -37.98 -44.52
CA THR A 25 28.07 -36.95 -45.53
C THR A 25 28.41 -35.64 -44.84
N PHE A 26 29.41 -34.94 -45.37
CA PHE A 26 29.82 -33.62 -44.85
C PHE A 26 28.69 -32.60 -44.96
N SER A 27 27.92 -32.65 -46.06
CA SER A 27 26.72 -31.83 -46.26
C SER A 27 25.63 -32.12 -45.24
N GLY A 28 25.38 -33.40 -44.91
CA GLY A 28 24.43 -33.80 -43.89
C GLY A 28 24.81 -33.27 -42.51
N GLY A 29 26.10 -33.30 -42.17
CA GLY A 29 26.60 -32.73 -40.91
C GLY A 29 26.36 -31.22 -40.79
N ILE A 30 26.58 -30.46 -41.88
CA ILE A 30 26.29 -29.01 -41.91
C ILE A 30 24.80 -28.75 -41.73
N ILE A 31 23.94 -29.51 -42.41
CA ILE A 31 22.49 -29.37 -42.30
C ILE A 31 22.03 -29.68 -40.87
N THR A 32 22.54 -30.74 -40.25
CA THR A 32 22.23 -31.08 -38.85
C THR A 32 22.69 -29.98 -37.90
N LEU A 33 23.87 -29.39 -38.12
CA LEU A 33 24.36 -28.28 -37.30
C LEU A 33 23.43 -27.07 -37.39
N ILE A 34 23.12 -26.62 -38.60
CA ILE A 34 22.22 -25.47 -38.83
C ILE A 34 20.83 -25.74 -38.24
N SER A 35 20.29 -26.94 -38.48
CA SER A 35 18.98 -27.33 -37.95
C SER A 35 18.98 -27.38 -36.42
N SER A 36 20.02 -27.92 -35.79
CA SER A 36 20.13 -27.96 -34.33
C SER A 36 20.20 -26.57 -33.69
N VAL A 37 20.92 -25.64 -34.33
CA VAL A 37 21.00 -24.24 -33.89
C VAL A 37 19.65 -23.56 -34.01
N ALA A 38 18.95 -23.74 -35.14
CA ALA A 38 17.62 -23.18 -35.34
C ALA A 38 16.61 -23.72 -34.31
N ILE A 39 16.62 -25.03 -34.05
CA ILE A 39 15.75 -25.66 -33.04
C ILE A 39 16.05 -25.11 -31.65
N ALA A 40 17.33 -24.98 -31.28
CA ALA A 40 17.73 -24.44 -29.98
C ALA A 40 17.29 -22.98 -29.79
N LEU A 41 17.45 -22.14 -30.81
CA LEU A 41 17.01 -20.73 -30.77
C LEU A 41 15.49 -20.62 -30.61
N LEU A 42 14.73 -21.41 -31.37
CA LEU A 42 13.27 -21.44 -31.27
C LEU A 42 12.81 -21.90 -29.88
N PHE A 43 13.44 -22.96 -29.35
CA PHE A 43 13.14 -23.46 -28.02
C PHE A 43 13.40 -22.42 -26.93
N ILE A 44 14.55 -21.72 -26.98
CA ILE A 44 14.88 -20.67 -25.99
C ILE A 44 13.87 -19.52 -26.09
N SER A 45 13.52 -19.09 -27.30
CA SER A 45 12.54 -18.01 -27.51
C SER A 45 11.18 -18.34 -26.89
N GLU A 46 10.64 -19.52 -27.18
CA GLU A 46 9.35 -19.94 -26.62
C GLU A 46 9.43 -20.18 -25.11
N PHE A 47 10.54 -20.70 -24.61
CA PHE A 47 10.73 -20.88 -23.19
C PHE A 47 10.75 -19.54 -22.43
N CYS A 48 11.41 -18.53 -22.99
CA CYS A 48 11.39 -17.17 -22.44
C CYS A 48 9.98 -16.55 -22.47
N LEU A 49 9.24 -16.75 -23.57
CA LEU A 49 7.86 -16.26 -23.70
C LEU A 49 6.94 -16.97 -22.70
N TYR A 50 7.09 -18.29 -22.52
CA TYR A 50 6.33 -19.06 -21.54
C TYR A 50 6.57 -18.58 -20.10
N LEU A 51 7.80 -18.24 -19.76
CA LEU A 51 8.14 -17.70 -18.43
C LEU A 51 7.73 -16.23 -18.25
N HIS A 52 7.39 -15.53 -19.33
CA HIS A 52 6.94 -14.15 -19.26
C HIS A 52 5.49 -14.09 -18.79
N THR A 53 5.30 -13.78 -17.50
CA THR A 53 3.97 -13.55 -16.95
C THR A 53 3.37 -12.28 -17.54
N VAL A 54 2.20 -12.40 -18.17
CA VAL A 54 1.36 -11.26 -18.58
C VAL A 54 0.28 -11.08 -17.52
N THR A 55 0.19 -9.88 -16.96
CA THR A 55 -0.87 -9.52 -16.01
C THR A 55 -2.08 -9.02 -16.79
N GLU A 56 -3.12 -9.85 -16.89
CA GLU A 56 -4.41 -9.45 -17.44
C GLU A 56 -5.29 -8.87 -16.31
N THR A 57 -5.82 -7.67 -16.49
CA THR A 57 -6.76 -7.06 -15.55
C THR A 57 -8.18 -7.50 -15.88
N GLU A 58 -8.76 -8.36 -15.03
CA GLU A 58 -10.15 -8.76 -15.15
C GLU A 58 -11.06 -7.89 -14.26
N LEU A 59 -12.18 -7.42 -14.83
CA LEU A 59 -13.23 -6.72 -14.11
C LEU A 59 -14.25 -7.73 -13.61
N VAL A 60 -14.10 -8.18 -12.38
CA VAL A 60 -15.05 -9.07 -11.72
C VAL A 60 -16.07 -8.23 -10.96
N VAL A 61 -17.36 -8.60 -11.05
CA VAL A 61 -18.40 -7.99 -10.23
C VAL A 61 -18.18 -8.42 -8.78
N ASP A 62 -17.88 -7.47 -7.92
CA ASP A 62 -17.83 -7.72 -6.48
C ASP A 62 -19.24 -8.06 -5.98
N THR A 63 -19.41 -9.31 -5.55
CA THR A 63 -20.68 -9.81 -4.99
C THR A 63 -20.75 -9.62 -3.47
N THR A 64 -19.70 -9.08 -2.84
CA THR A 64 -19.74 -8.68 -1.44
C THR A 64 -20.58 -7.42 -1.27
N ARG A 65 -21.89 -7.61 -1.11
CA ARG A 65 -22.79 -6.50 -0.75
C ARG A 65 -22.56 -6.09 0.71
N GLY A 66 -22.32 -4.80 0.92
CA GLY A 66 -22.37 -4.18 2.25
C GLY A 66 -21.04 -4.08 3.00
N GLY A 67 -19.90 -4.14 2.32
CA GLY A 67 -18.60 -3.80 2.92
C GLY A 67 -18.55 -2.32 3.35
N LYS A 68 -18.00 -2.05 4.54
CA LYS A 68 -17.67 -0.68 4.95
C LYS A 68 -16.31 -0.30 4.36
N LEU A 69 -16.20 0.90 3.78
CA LEU A 69 -14.93 1.43 3.34
C LEU A 69 -14.12 1.91 4.55
N HIS A 70 -12.96 1.30 4.79
CA HIS A 70 -12.02 1.76 5.80
C HIS A 70 -11.19 2.92 5.24
N ILE A 71 -11.36 4.12 5.80
CA ILE A 71 -10.65 5.34 5.39
C ILE A 71 -9.66 5.71 6.48
N HIS A 72 -8.36 5.62 6.16
CA HIS A 72 -7.28 6.05 7.05
C HIS A 72 -6.71 7.35 6.51
N PHE A 73 -6.74 8.42 7.30
CA PHE A 73 -6.18 9.71 6.91
C PHE A 73 -5.49 10.41 8.10
N ASN A 74 -4.48 11.21 7.79
CA ASN A 74 -3.82 12.11 8.73
C ASN A 74 -3.67 13.47 8.02
N ILE A 75 -4.37 14.49 8.53
CA ILE A 75 -4.45 15.82 7.93
C ILE A 75 -4.17 16.86 9.02
N SER A 76 -3.33 17.85 8.69
CA SER A 76 -2.94 18.92 9.60
C SER A 76 -3.48 20.27 9.14
N PHE A 77 -4.06 21.05 10.05
CA PHE A 77 -4.55 22.40 9.80
C PHE A 77 -3.77 23.41 10.66
N PRO A 78 -2.77 24.13 10.10
CA PRO A 78 -1.91 25.01 10.90
C PRO A 78 -2.63 26.26 11.42
N ASP A 79 -3.57 26.80 10.64
CA ASP A 79 -4.23 28.08 10.93
C ASP A 79 -5.63 27.94 11.55
N VAL A 80 -6.04 26.72 11.93
CA VAL A 80 -7.38 26.45 12.48
C VAL A 80 -7.26 25.75 13.84
N PRO A 81 -7.90 26.27 14.90
CA PRO A 81 -7.85 25.62 16.22
C PRO A 81 -8.63 24.31 16.23
N CYS A 82 -8.09 23.28 16.89
CA CYS A 82 -8.67 21.93 16.96
C CYS A 82 -10.12 21.89 17.50
N SER A 83 -10.50 22.88 18.32
CA SER A 83 -11.86 23.00 18.90
C SER A 83 -12.93 23.34 17.88
N LEU A 84 -12.57 23.99 16.76
CA LEU A 84 -13.51 24.38 15.70
C LEU A 84 -13.60 23.33 14.59
N LEU A 85 -12.69 22.36 14.54
CA LEU A 85 -12.71 21.31 13.54
C LEU A 85 -13.87 20.33 13.79
N SER A 86 -14.61 20.00 12.75
CA SER A 86 -15.61 18.93 12.73
C SER A 86 -15.36 18.03 11.52
N LEU A 87 -15.74 16.76 11.63
CA LEU A 87 -15.63 15.80 10.56
C LEU A 87 -16.98 15.16 10.28
N ASP A 88 -17.41 15.28 9.04
CA ASP A 88 -18.65 14.73 8.52
C ASP A 88 -18.32 13.93 7.26
N ALA A 89 -18.87 12.72 7.14
CA ALA A 89 -18.81 11.93 5.91
C ALA A 89 -20.18 11.90 5.25
N MET A 90 -20.20 12.00 3.92
CA MET A 90 -21.42 11.93 3.12
C MET A 90 -21.21 10.93 1.98
N ASP A 91 -22.12 9.97 1.84
CA ASP A 91 -22.13 9.01 0.74
C ASP A 91 -22.90 9.53 -0.48
N ILE A 92 -22.74 8.90 -1.64
CA ILE A 92 -23.47 9.18 -2.89
C ILE A 92 -24.99 9.06 -2.71
N MET A 93 -25.44 8.24 -1.75
CA MET A 93 -26.85 8.10 -1.39
C MET A 93 -27.37 9.26 -0.51
N GLY A 94 -26.50 10.20 -0.14
CA GLY A 94 -26.83 11.37 0.68
C GLY A 94 -26.92 11.08 2.18
N GLU A 95 -26.60 9.87 2.63
CA GLU A 95 -26.45 9.56 4.04
C GLU A 95 -25.29 10.37 4.62
N ARG A 96 -25.56 11.10 5.71
CA ARG A 96 -24.55 11.90 6.41
C ARG A 96 -24.21 11.26 7.74
N HIS A 97 -22.99 10.78 7.87
CA HIS A 97 -22.41 10.47 9.17
C HIS A 97 -21.77 11.75 9.72
N THR A 98 -22.55 12.50 10.47
CA THR A 98 -22.03 13.70 11.16
C THR A 98 -21.24 13.30 12.40
N ASN A 99 -20.15 14.00 12.67
CA ASN A 99 -19.33 13.81 13.87
C ASN A 99 -18.90 12.34 14.07
N ILE A 100 -18.16 11.77 13.10
CA ILE A 100 -17.63 10.41 13.20
C ILE A 100 -16.65 10.36 14.38
N ARG A 101 -17.03 9.68 15.47
CA ARG A 101 -16.32 9.69 16.76
C ARG A 101 -15.40 8.50 17.00
N HIS A 102 -15.44 7.51 16.12
CA HIS A 102 -14.70 6.26 16.31
C HIS A 102 -13.38 6.36 15.53
N ASP A 103 -12.27 6.06 16.21
CA ASP A 103 -10.90 5.99 15.67
C ASP A 103 -10.28 7.28 15.08
N ILE A 104 -10.87 8.45 15.35
CA ILE A 104 -10.31 9.75 14.93
C ILE A 104 -9.88 10.55 16.17
N PHE A 105 -8.60 10.92 16.21
CA PHE A 105 -8.00 11.69 17.30
C PHE A 105 -7.63 13.09 16.83
N LYS A 106 -7.91 14.10 17.66
CA LYS A 106 -7.51 15.49 17.40
C LYS A 106 -6.24 15.80 18.18
N GLU A 107 -5.18 16.09 17.45
CA GLU A 107 -3.88 16.38 18.04
C GLU A 107 -3.53 17.86 17.82
N ARG A 108 -3.08 18.54 18.88
CA ARG A 108 -2.62 19.92 18.76
C ARG A 108 -1.16 19.93 18.31
N ILE A 109 -0.90 20.57 17.18
CA ILE A 109 0.44 20.74 16.61
C ILE A 109 1.03 22.12 16.96
N ASP A 110 2.35 22.19 17.09
CA ASP A 110 3.13 23.43 17.22
C ASP A 110 3.45 24.00 15.82
N VAL A 111 3.98 25.23 15.77
CA VAL A 111 4.39 25.93 14.53
C VAL A 111 5.42 25.13 13.72
N HIS A 112 6.18 24.26 14.39
CA HIS A 112 7.17 23.37 13.78
C HIS A 112 6.58 22.01 13.32
N GLY A 113 5.26 21.83 13.39
CA GLY A 113 4.58 20.59 13.01
C GLY A 113 4.70 19.46 14.03
N ASN A 114 5.24 19.74 15.23
CA ASN A 114 5.38 18.75 16.30
C ASN A 114 4.11 18.65 17.15
N VAL A 115 3.70 17.43 17.51
CA VAL A 115 2.54 17.20 18.37
C VAL A 115 2.87 17.60 19.81
N LYS A 116 2.19 18.62 20.31
CA LYS A 116 2.49 19.22 21.63
C LYS A 116 1.63 18.63 22.74
N GLU A 117 0.41 18.21 22.41
CA GLU A 117 -0.54 17.63 23.37
C GLU A 117 -1.58 16.78 22.62
N VAL A 118 -1.57 15.47 22.89
CA VAL A 118 -2.66 14.55 22.50
C VAL A 118 -3.69 14.63 23.60
N ARG A 119 -4.60 15.60 23.51
CA ARG A 119 -5.72 15.63 24.43
C ARG A 119 -6.65 14.48 24.05
N GLN A 120 -6.62 13.39 24.82
CA GLN A 120 -7.64 12.33 24.76
C GLN A 120 -8.96 12.86 25.34
N ASP A 121 -9.48 13.96 24.77
CA ASP A 121 -10.85 14.36 25.02
C ASP A 121 -11.72 13.40 24.22
N GLY A 122 -12.31 12.40 24.90
CA GLY A 122 -13.51 11.76 24.38
C GLY A 122 -14.52 12.85 24.08
N ILE A 123 -14.95 12.95 22.82
CA ILE A 123 -15.73 14.08 22.33
C ILE A 123 -17.14 14.04 22.95
N GLY A 124 -17.29 14.80 24.04
CA GLY A 124 -18.43 14.84 24.94
C GLY A 124 -18.13 15.50 26.30
N ALA A 125 -16.87 15.63 26.72
CA ALA A 125 -16.50 16.34 27.95
C ALA A 125 -16.03 17.78 27.66
N LEU A 126 -16.98 18.66 27.35
CA LEU A 126 -16.72 20.11 27.41
C LEU A 126 -17.96 20.87 27.86
N GLN A 127 -18.46 20.53 29.04
CA GLN A 127 -18.96 21.55 29.96
C GLN A 127 -17.77 21.96 30.83
N ILE A 128 -16.97 22.91 30.36
CA ILE A 128 -16.06 23.64 31.27
C ILE A 128 -16.97 24.60 32.04
N ASP A 129 -17.55 24.12 33.13
CA ASP A 129 -18.39 24.92 34.05
C ASP A 129 -17.63 26.14 34.60
N ARG A 130 -16.29 26.06 34.65
CA ARG A 130 -15.42 27.11 35.18
C ARG A 130 -14.15 27.26 34.35
N PRO A 131 -14.11 28.20 33.39
CA PRO A 131 -12.90 28.45 32.62
C PRO A 131 -11.77 28.97 33.52
N LEU A 132 -10.53 28.65 33.12
CA LEU A 132 -9.32 29.14 33.77
C LEU A 132 -9.16 30.65 33.51
N GLN A 133 -8.89 31.41 34.57
CA GLN A 133 -8.60 32.84 34.53
C GLN A 133 -7.10 33.11 34.38
N LYS A 134 -6.75 34.31 33.91
CA LYS A 134 -5.37 34.77 33.72
C LYS A 134 -4.51 34.72 35.00
N HIS A 135 -5.12 34.84 36.19
CA HIS A 135 -4.44 34.73 37.49
C HIS A 135 -4.24 33.28 37.97
N GLY A 136 -4.52 32.28 37.11
CA GLY A 136 -4.31 30.85 37.41
C GLY A 136 -5.41 30.18 38.24
N GLY A 137 -6.50 30.88 38.54
CA GLY A 137 -7.68 30.34 39.24
C GLY A 137 -8.82 29.94 38.30
N ARG A 138 -9.83 29.22 38.79
CA ARG A 138 -11.08 28.92 38.07
C ARG A 138 -12.11 30.03 38.31
N LEU A 139 -12.91 30.38 37.29
CA LEU A 139 -13.96 31.41 37.35
C LEU A 139 -14.96 31.13 38.50
N GLN A 140 -15.12 32.09 39.41
CA GLN A 140 -16.17 32.05 40.44
C GLN A 140 -17.46 32.73 39.96
N HIS A 141 -18.59 32.43 40.63
CA HIS A 141 -19.93 32.88 40.23
C HIS A 141 -20.12 34.40 40.16
N ASP A 142 -19.23 35.17 40.77
CA ASP A 142 -19.31 36.64 40.85
C ASP A 142 -18.17 37.34 40.08
N GLU A 143 -17.38 36.57 39.32
CA GLU A 143 -16.26 37.09 38.54
C GLU A 143 -16.61 37.17 37.04
N LYS A 144 -16.26 38.29 36.41
CA LYS A 144 -16.41 38.46 34.97
C LYS A 144 -15.27 37.74 34.24
N TYR A 145 -15.61 36.85 33.31
CA TYR A 145 -14.63 36.11 32.54
C TYR A 145 -13.64 37.03 31.81
N CYS A 146 -12.36 36.87 32.12
CA CYS A 146 -11.24 37.54 31.48
C CYS A 146 -10.31 36.48 30.88
N GLY A 147 -10.52 36.16 29.60
CA GLY A 147 -9.72 35.19 28.87
C GLY A 147 -8.37 35.75 28.40
N SER A 148 -7.47 34.86 27.98
CA SER A 148 -6.28 35.27 27.20
C SER A 148 -6.75 35.87 25.88
N CYS A 149 -6.22 37.02 25.49
CA CYS A 149 -6.61 37.74 24.28
C CYS A 149 -6.06 37.07 23.01
N PHE A 150 -6.18 35.74 22.91
CA PHE A 150 -5.69 34.91 21.79
C PHE A 150 -4.27 35.28 21.29
N GLY A 151 -3.37 35.67 22.19
CA GLY A 151 -1.99 36.05 21.86
C GLY A 151 -1.79 37.51 21.44
N ALA A 152 -2.83 38.35 21.46
CA ALA A 152 -2.75 39.78 21.17
C ALA A 152 -1.94 40.58 22.21
N GLU A 153 -1.59 40.00 23.37
CA GLU A 153 -0.65 40.62 24.30
C GLU A 153 0.77 40.80 23.73
N THR A 154 1.08 40.17 22.59
CA THR A 154 2.37 40.28 21.89
C THR A 154 2.27 41.02 20.55
N GLY A 155 1.16 41.75 20.30
CA GLY A 155 0.91 42.48 19.05
C GLY A 155 1.04 43.99 19.17
N PHE A 156 2.13 44.51 18.57
CA PHE A 156 2.61 45.89 18.42
C PHE A 156 3.34 46.55 19.59
#